data_AF-A0A3M3AD96-F1
#
_entry.id   AF-A0A3M3AD96-F1
#
_cell.length_a   1.000
_cell.length_b   1.000
_cell.length_c   1.000
_cell.angle_alpha   90.00
_cell.angle_beta   90.00
_cell.angle_gamma   90.00
#
_symmetry.space_group_name_H-M   'P 1'
#
loop_
_entity.id
_entity.type
_entity.pdbx_description
1 polymer ?
#
loop_
_entity_poly.entity_id
_entity_poly.type
_entity_poly.pdbx_seq_one_letter_code
_entity_poly.pdbx_strand_id
1 'polypeptide(L)' 'MRLPRIWAVVWAVAGFVGLVAGLLWGARLGVQFSLSLVVLKALPVLIIGGFSSIGGAIVGGLIIGASEKLAEIYLGP' A
#
# COMPACT_ATOMS: atom_id res chain seq x y z
N MET A 1 -31.73 11.45 8.33
CA MET A 1 -31.53 10.02 8.03
C MET A 1 -30.64 9.90 6.80
N ARG A 2 -29.67 8.97 6.76
CA ARG A 2 -28.79 8.56 5.63
C ARG A 2 -27.27 8.73 5.76
N LEU A 3 -26.72 9.36 6.80
CA LEU A 3 -25.27 9.26 7.07
C LEU A 3 -24.77 7.80 7.26
N PRO A 4 -25.46 6.93 8.04
CA PRO A 4 -24.97 5.57 8.26
C PRO A 4 -24.98 4.72 6.98
N ARG A 5 -25.92 4.97 6.08
CA ARG A 5 -26.05 4.22 4.82
C ARG A 5 -24.94 4.58 3.84
N ILE A 6 -24.61 5.86 3.72
CA ILE A 6 -23.48 6.32 2.87
C ILE A 6 -22.17 5.80 3.44
N TRP A 7 -21.96 5.89 4.75
CA TRP A 7 -20.74 5.42 5.39
C TRP A 7 -20.55 3.90 5.24
N ALA A 8 -21.62 3.12 5.40
CA ALA A 8 -21.60 1.67 5.16
C ALA A 8 -21.28 1.32 3.70
N VAL A 9 -21.83 2.06 2.73
CA VAL A 9 -21.54 1.85 1.30
C VAL A 9 -20.08 2.19 0.98
N VAL A 10 -19.55 3.30 1.49
CA VAL A 10 -18.13 3.68 1.28
C VAL A 10 -17.20 2.63 1.87
N TRP A 11 -17.48 2.12 3.06
CA TRP A 11 -16.68 1.05 3.68
C TRP A 11 -16.78 -0.27 2.93
N ALA A 12 -17.97 -0.64 2.44
CA ALA A 12 -18.15 -1.84 1.63
C ALA A 12 -17.36 -1.76 0.31
N VAL A 13 -17.40 -0.60 -0.36
CA VAL A 13 -16.66 -0.35 -1.60
C VAL A 13 -15.15 -0.33 -1.34
N ALA A 14 -14.69 0.35 -0.29
CA ALA A 14 -13.27 0.37 0.08
C ALA A 14 -12.75 -1.04 0.43
N GLY A 15 -13.53 -1.82 1.18
CA GLY A 15 -13.21 -3.22 1.50
C GLY A 15 -13.15 -4.09 0.24
N PHE A 16 -14.10 -3.93 -0.67
CA PHE A 16 -14.12 -4.66 -1.94
C PHE A 16 -12.91 -4.32 -2.81
N VAL A 17 -12.57 -3.04 -2.95
CA VAL A 17 -11.39 -2.59 -3.70
C VAL A 17 -10.10 -3.12 -3.07
N GLY A 18 -9.98 -3.07 -1.74
CA GLY A 18 -8.83 -3.64 -1.02
C GLY A 18 -8.70 -5.15 -1.22
N LEU A 19 -9.82 -5.88 -1.24
CA LEU A 19 -9.86 -7.32 -1.48
C LEU A 19 -9.41 -7.65 -2.90
N VAL A 20 -9.94 -6.96 -3.91
CA VAL A 20 -9.54 -7.15 -5.32
C VAL A 20 -8.07 -6.81 -5.53
N ALA A 21 -7.59 -5.70 -4.98
CA ALA A 21 -6.18 -5.31 -5.06
C ALA A 21 -5.27 -6.36 -4.39
N GLY A 22 -5.66 -6.85 -3.21
CA GLY A 22 -4.95 -7.90 -2.49
C GLY A 22 -4.91 -9.22 -3.27
N LEU A 23 -6.02 -9.63 -3.90
CA LEU A 23 -6.07 -10.84 -4.73
C LEU A 23 -5.20 -10.71 -5.99
N LEU A 24 -5.28 -9.58 -6.70
CA LEU A 24 -4.48 -9.32 -7.89
C LEU A 24 -2.98 -9.29 -7.58
N TRP A 25 -2.59 -8.70 -6.45
CA TRP A 25 -1.20 -8.67 -5.99
C TRP A 25 -0.73 -10.04 -5.50
N GLY A 26 -1.55 -10.73 -4.69
CA GLY A 26 -1.26 -12.05 -4.15
C GLY A 26 -1.11 -13.12 -5.23
N ALA A 27 -1.91 -13.04 -6.30
CA ALA A 27 -1.82 -13.95 -7.44
C ALA A 27 -0.54 -13.77 -8.28
N ARG A 28 0.08 -12.58 -8.27
CA ARG A 28 1.32 -12.31 -9.03
C ARG A 28 2.60 -12.72 -8.31
N LEU A 29 2.62 -12.79 -6.98
CA LEU A 29 3.85 -12.89 -6.20
C LEU A 29 4.10 -14.22 -5.49
N GLY A 30 3.18 -15.20 -5.60
CA GLY A 30 3.40 -16.59 -5.18
C GLY A 30 4.19 -16.73 -3.87
N VAL A 31 3.64 -16.27 -2.74
CA VAL A 31 4.15 -16.48 -1.37
C VAL A 31 5.68 -16.51 -1.26
N GLN A 32 6.37 -15.45 -1.69
CA GLN A 32 7.78 -15.27 -1.34
C GLN A 32 7.93 -14.50 -0.03
N PHE A 33 8.89 -14.90 0.82
CA PHE A 33 9.24 -14.24 2.09
C PHE A 33 9.52 -12.74 1.98
N SER A 34 9.77 -12.23 0.76
CA SER A 34 9.88 -10.81 0.45
C SER A 34 8.59 -10.04 0.79
N LEU A 35 7.40 -10.67 0.73
CA LEU A 35 6.13 -9.99 0.99
C LEU A 35 6.05 -9.40 2.40
N SER A 36 6.55 -10.11 3.41
CA SER A 36 6.57 -9.63 4.79
C SER A 36 7.50 -8.43 4.96
N LEU A 37 8.64 -8.42 4.28
CA LEU A 37 9.57 -7.29 4.29
C LEU A 37 8.98 -6.08 3.54
N VAL A 38 8.30 -6.31 2.42
CA VAL A 38 7.59 -5.26 1.67
C VAL A 38 6.50 -4.61 2.54
N VAL A 39 5.71 -5.42 3.26
CA VAL A 39 4.70 -4.90 4.19
C VAL A 39 5.34 -4.14 5.35
N LEU A 40 6.45 -4.65 5.91
CA LEU A 40 7.17 -3.96 6.98
C LEU A 40 7.74 -2.60 6.53
N LYS A 41 8.16 -2.48 5.26
CA LYS A 41 8.64 -1.22 4.67
C LYS A 41 7.50 -0.28 4.24
N ALA A 42 6.32 -0.81 3.98
CA ALA A 42 5.14 0.02 3.70
C ALA A 42 4.69 0.83 4.95
N LEU A 43 5.01 0.38 6.16
CA LEU A 43 4.72 1.11 7.41
C LEU A 43 5.31 2.54 7.44
N PRO A 44 6.62 2.75 7.22
CA PRO A 44 7.18 4.10 7.19
C PRO A 44 6.60 4.97 6.06
N VAL A 45 6.28 4.41 4.89
CA VAL A 45 5.56 5.14 3.81
C VAL A 45 4.21 5.67 4.32
N LEU A 46 3.44 4.81 4.99
CA LEU A 46 2.14 5.16 5.54
C LEU A 46 2.24 6.22 6.65
N ILE A 47 3.31 6.21 7.45
CA ILE A 47 3.55 7.20 8.50
C ILE A 47 3.87 8.59 7.91
N ILE A 48 4.64 8.67 6.83
CA ILE A 48 5.03 9.97 6.22
C ILE A 48 3.87 10.63 5.47
N GLY A 49 2.92 9.86 4.93
CA GLY A 49 1.86 10.47 4.11
C GLY A 49 0.51 9.76 4.03
N GLY A 50 0.35 8.55 4.56
CA GLY A 50 -0.70 7.62 4.13
C GLY A 50 -2.05 7.65 4.85
N PHE A 51 -2.11 8.02 6.13
CA PHE A 51 -3.34 7.84 6.91
C PHE A 51 -4.38 8.95 6.75
N SER A 52 -3.97 10.14 6.30
CA SER A 52 -4.85 11.32 6.17
C SER A 52 -4.88 11.93 4.77
N SER A 53 -3.93 11.60 3.88
CA SER A 53 -3.80 12.22 2.57
C SER A 53 -3.42 11.21 1.48
N ILE A 54 -4.31 11.03 0.51
CA ILE A 54 -4.06 10.18 -0.66
C ILE A 54 -2.83 10.68 -1.45
N GLY A 55 -2.67 12.01 -1.58
CA GLY A 55 -1.52 12.60 -2.27
C GLY A 55 -0.20 12.38 -1.52
N GLY A 56 -0.22 12.47 -0.19
CA GLY A 56 0.94 12.17 0.66
C GLY A 56 1.38 10.71 0.55
N ALA A 57 0.42 9.78 0.48
CA ALA A 57 0.67 8.36 0.29
C ALA A 57 1.39 8.06 -1.04
N ILE A 58 0.98 8.72 -2.13
CA ILE A 58 1.57 8.55 -3.47
C ILE A 58 3.00 9.09 -3.49
N VAL A 59 3.23 10.30 -2.97
CA VAL A 59 4.56 10.92 -2.95
C VAL A 59 5.52 10.14 -2.04
N GLY A 60 5.07 9.74 -0.84
CA GLY A 60 5.86 8.91 0.06
C GLY A 60 6.21 7.54 -0.53
N GLY A 61 5.27 6.91 -1.22
CA GLY A 61 5.49 5.64 -1.92
C GLY A 61 6.51 5.76 -3.06
N LEU A 62 6.47 6.85 -3.84
CA LEU A 62 7.46 7.12 -4.89
C LEU A 62 8.85 7.35 -4.33
N ILE A 63 8.97 8.15 -3.25
CA ILE A 63 10.27 8.43 -2.61
C ILE A 63 10.89 7.12 -2.09
N ILE A 64 10.14 6.35 -1.30
CA ILE A 64 10.68 5.12 -0.70
C ILE A 64 10.93 4.04 -1.77
N GLY A 65 10.02 3.85 -2.72
CA GLY A 65 10.21 2.88 -3.80
C GLY A 65 11.40 3.23 -4.71
N ALA A 66 11.62 4.51 -5.00
CA ALA A 66 12.80 4.96 -5.74
C ALA A 66 14.08 4.74 -4.92
N SER A 67 14.09 5.09 -3.63
CA SER A 67 15.23 4.85 -2.74
C SER A 67 15.56 3.36 -2.59
N GLU A 68 14.56 2.47 -2.52
CA GLU A 68 14.79 1.02 -2.51
C GLU A 68 15.41 0.53 -3.82
N LYS A 69 14.89 0.97 -4.98
CA LYS A 69 15.46 0.58 -6.27
C LYS A 69 16.87 1.13 -6.47
N LEU A 70 17.14 2.34 -6.00
CA LEU A 70 18.50 2.91 -5.96
C LEU A 70 19.40 2.13 -5.00
N ALA A 71 18.92 1.72 -3.83
CA ALA A 71 19.69 0.91 -2.89
C ALA A 71 19.97 -0.49 -3.46
N GLU A 72 19.05 -1.12 -4.18
CA GLU A 72 19.35 -2.38 -4.88
C GLU A 72 20.44 -2.21 -5.95
N ILE A 73 20.53 -1.05 -6.60
CA ILE A 73 21.53 -0.76 -7.64
C ILE A 73 22.90 -0.39 -7.05
N TYR A 74 22.93 0.34 -5.93
CA TYR A 74 24.17 0.83 -5.29
C TYR A 74 24.67 -0.04 -4.12
N LEU A 75 23.82 -0.86 -3.52
CA LEU A 75 24.10 -1.78 -2.40
C LEU A 75 23.73 -3.25 -2.72
N GLY A 76 23.38 -3.58 -3.98
CA GLY A 76 23.38 -4.97 -4.48
C GLY A 76 24.80 -5.52 -4.56
N PRO A 77 25.00 -6.86 -4.53
CA PRO A 77 26.23 -7.52 -4.07
C PRO A 77 27.53 -6.99 -4.68
#